data_AF-A0A377AWW3-F1
#
_entry.id   AF-A0A377AWW3-F1
#
_cell.length_a   1.000
_cell.length_b   1.000
_cell.length_c   1.000
_cell.angle_alpha   90.00
_cell.angle_beta   90.00
_cell.angle_gamma   90.00
#
_symmetry.space_group_name_H-M   'P 1'
#
loop_
_entity.id
_entity.type
_entity.pdbx_description
1 polymer ?
#
loop_
_entity_poly.entity_id
_entity_poly.type
_entity_poly.pdbx_seq_one_letter_code
_entity_poly.pdbx_strand_id
1 'polypeptide(L)'
;MWMIKYQEHEQSRRHPDASLTVKGFTQLSSAINSESETLAATPKAVKAAYDLANEKYTAQNATTTQKGLFSSVAPRTARLKHWQRHQKLLRR
;
A
#
# COMPACT_ATOMS: atom_id res chain seq x y z
N MET A 1 8.24 40.67 31.06
CA MET A 1 7.32 40.18 30.01
C MET A 1 8.06 39.63 28.78
N TRP A 2 9.04 40.33 28.20
CA TRP A 2 9.75 39.89 26.99
C TRP A 2 10.70 38.69 27.17
N MET A 3 11.30 38.55 28.35
CA MET A 3 12.25 37.48 28.67
C MET A 3 11.60 36.08 28.72
N ILE A 4 10.35 35.99 29.20
CA ILE A 4 9.57 34.75 29.27
C ILE A 4 9.25 34.25 27.85
N LYS A 5 8.90 35.18 26.95
CA LYS A 5 8.51 34.88 25.57
C LYS A 5 9.65 34.25 24.75
N TYR A 6 10.91 34.53 25.09
CA TYR A 6 12.07 33.91 24.44
C TYR A 6 12.34 32.49 24.97
N GLN A 7 12.25 32.30 26.29
CA GLN A 7 12.44 30.98 26.91
C GLN A 7 11.38 29.97 26.48
N GLU A 8 10.12 30.40 26.34
CA GLU A 8 9.03 29.56 25.84
C GLU A 8 9.26 29.13 24.38
N HIS A 9 9.73 30.05 23.53
CA HIS A 9 10.06 29.75 22.13
C HIS A 9 11.24 28.78 22.01
N GLU A 10 12.26 28.91 22.86
CA GLU A 10 13.39 27.99 22.89
C GLU A 10 13.03 26.59 23.40
N GLN A 11 12.16 26.48 24.42
CA GLN A 11 11.66 25.18 24.89
C GLN A 11 10.87 24.44 23.81
N SER A 12 10.09 25.15 22.98
CA SER A 12 9.34 24.56 21.86
C SER A 12 10.23 23.87 20.81
N ARG A 13 11.50 24.28 20.69
CA ARG A 13 12.47 23.67 19.76
C ARG A 13 13.23 22.47 20.32
N ARG A 14 13.00 22.09 21.58
CA ARG A 14 13.64 20.92 22.20
C ARG A 14 12.74 19.70 22.04
N HIS A 15 12.74 19.14 20.84
CA HIS A 15 12.02 17.90 20.55
C HIS A 15 13.02 16.85 20.04
N PRO A 16 12.90 15.58 20.46
CA PRO A 16 13.81 14.52 20.02
C PRO A 16 13.64 14.22 18.53
N ASP A 17 14.53 13.37 17.99
CA ASP A 17 14.37 12.80 16.66
C ASP A 17 13.17 11.85 16.60
N ALA A 18 12.54 11.75 15.43
CA ALA A 18 11.35 10.95 15.24
C ALA A 18 11.68 9.47 15.25
N SER A 19 10.81 8.69 15.89
CA SER A 19 10.84 7.23 15.85
C SER A 19 9.43 6.70 15.67
N LEU A 20 9.31 5.39 15.49
CA LEU A 20 8.01 4.71 15.39
C LEU A 20 7.16 4.85 16.66
N THR A 21 7.79 5.08 17.81
CA THR A 21 7.13 5.10 19.12
C THR A 21 7.12 6.48 19.78
N VAL A 22 8.01 7.38 19.38
CA VAL A 22 8.15 8.73 19.95
C VAL A 22 8.07 9.74 18.82
N LYS A 23 7.17 10.72 18.97
CA LYS A 23 7.09 11.85 18.04
C LYS A 23 8.42 12.58 18.05
N GLY A 24 8.89 13.01 16.88
CA GLY A 24 10.15 13.73 16.76
C GLY A 24 10.24 14.64 15.54
N PHE A 25 11.39 15.30 15.36
CA PHE A 25 11.76 15.89 14.07
C PHE A 25 12.44 14.85 13.17
N THR A 26 12.28 14.98 11.87
CA THR A 26 12.95 14.13 10.87
C THR A 26 13.29 14.97 9.65
N GLN A 27 14.39 14.63 8.99
CA GLN A 27 14.77 15.23 7.72
C GLN A 27 14.11 14.47 6.56
N LEU A 28 13.91 15.15 5.45
CA LEU A 28 13.22 14.59 4.29
C LEU A 28 14.24 14.08 3.26
N SER A 29 13.99 12.88 2.73
CA SER A 29 14.76 12.31 1.62
C SER A 29 13.87 12.08 0.39
N SER A 30 14.44 12.34 -0.78
CA SER A 30 13.80 12.03 -2.08
C SER A 30 14.44 10.84 -2.79
N ALA A 31 15.37 10.12 -2.14
CA ALA A 31 15.95 8.90 -2.68
C ALA A 31 14.94 7.74 -2.63
N ILE A 32 14.97 6.86 -3.64
CA ILE A 32 14.10 5.67 -3.73
C ILE A 32 14.82 4.35 -3.41
N ASN A 33 16.13 4.43 -3.15
CA ASN A 33 17.03 3.30 -2.91
C ASN A 33 17.83 3.47 -1.60
N SER A 34 17.35 4.30 -0.68
CA SER A 34 18.03 4.56 0.59
C SER A 34 17.58 3.57 1.67
N GLU A 35 18.54 3.07 2.46
CA GLU A 35 18.31 2.20 3.62
C GLU A 35 18.16 3.00 4.93
N SER A 36 18.05 4.33 4.84
CA SER A 36 17.97 5.19 6.02
C SER A 36 16.62 5.05 6.72
N GLU A 37 16.66 4.67 8.00
CA GLU A 37 15.48 4.60 8.89
C GLU A 37 15.20 5.93 9.62
N THR A 38 16.10 6.91 9.51
CA THR A 38 16.02 8.20 10.23
C THR A 38 15.40 9.32 9.40
N LEU A 39 15.30 9.14 8.07
CA LEU A 39 14.77 10.12 7.13
C LEU A 39 13.35 9.74 6.70
N ALA A 40 12.45 10.72 6.67
CA ALA A 40 11.12 10.53 6.11
C ALA A 40 11.13 10.64 4.57
N ALA A 41 10.43 9.73 3.90
CA ALA A 41 10.27 9.74 2.46
C ALA A 41 9.34 10.87 2.00
N THR A 42 9.72 11.60 0.95
CA THR A 42 8.83 12.59 0.33
C THR A 42 7.79 11.93 -0.58
N PRO A 43 6.62 12.58 -0.82
CA PRO A 43 5.65 12.10 -1.81
C PRO A 43 6.25 11.86 -3.20
N LYS A 44 7.28 12.63 -3.58
CA LYS A 44 8.04 12.46 -4.82
C LYS A 44 8.76 11.11 -4.88
N ALA A 45 9.45 10.72 -3.80
CA ALA A 45 10.13 9.42 -3.72
C ALA A 45 9.12 8.27 -3.78
N VAL A 46 8.02 8.38 -3.03
CA VAL A 46 6.96 7.36 -3.01
C VAL A 46 6.34 7.17 -4.40
N LYS A 47 6.05 8.28 -5.10
CA LYS A 47 5.51 8.24 -6.47
C LYS A 47 6.49 7.59 -7.45
N ALA A 48 7.77 7.97 -7.38
CA ALA A 48 8.79 7.41 -8.27
C ALA A 48 9.01 5.90 -8.05
N ALA A 49 8.99 5.42 -6.80
CA ALA A 49 9.07 4.00 -6.50
C ALA A 49 7.83 3.23 -7.01
N TYR A 50 6.64 3.81 -6.87
CA TYR A 50 5.40 3.23 -7.40
C TYR A 50 5.39 3.16 -8.94
N ASP A 51 5.86 4.20 -9.61
CA ASP A 51 5.94 4.23 -11.07
C ASP A 51 6.93 3.18 -11.59
N LEU A 52 8.11 3.09 -10.98
CA LEU A 52 9.09 2.05 -11.30
C LEU A 52 8.50 0.63 -11.11
N ALA A 53 7.78 0.39 -10.01
CA ALA A 53 7.16 -0.90 -9.76
C ALA A 53 6.09 -1.24 -10.81
N ASN A 54 5.24 -0.28 -11.17
CA ASN A 54 4.23 -0.46 -12.21
C ASN A 54 4.83 -0.68 -13.59
N GLU A 55 5.91 0.02 -13.94
CA GLU A 55 6.62 -0.21 -15.20
C GLU A 55 7.20 -1.63 -15.29
N LYS A 56 7.67 -2.18 -14.16
CA LYS A 56 8.20 -3.55 -14.10
C LYS A 56 7.12 -4.62 -13.96
N TYR A 57 5.90 -4.25 -13.59
CA TYR A 57 4.81 -5.18 -13.39
C TYR A 57 4.25 -5.70 -14.72
N THR A 58 4.93 -6.68 -15.32
CA THR A 58 4.42 -7.40 -16.50
C THR A 58 3.57 -8.60 -16.05
N ALA A 59 2.37 -8.33 -15.55
CA ALA A 59 1.39 -9.38 -15.30
C ALA A 59 0.91 -10.00 -16.62
N GLN A 60 1.37 -11.21 -16.94
CA GLN A 60 0.82 -12.00 -18.04
C GLN A 60 -0.31 -12.91 -17.53
N ASN A 61 -1.34 -13.10 -18.37
CA ASN A 61 -2.41 -14.04 -18.07
C ASN A 61 -1.88 -15.47 -18.10
N ALA A 62 -2.30 -16.29 -17.14
CA ALA A 62 -1.96 -17.71 -17.14
C ALA A 62 -2.51 -18.37 -18.41
N THR A 63 -1.63 -19.04 -19.15
CA THR A 63 -1.97 -19.85 -20.33
C THR A 63 -1.45 -21.27 -20.08
N THR A 64 -1.98 -22.29 -20.78
CA THR A 64 -1.57 -23.70 -20.60
C THR A 64 -0.05 -23.92 -20.70
N THR A 65 0.66 -23.05 -21.45
CA THR A 65 2.12 -23.13 -21.65
C THR A 65 2.90 -22.10 -20.81
N GLN A 66 2.24 -21.15 -20.15
CA GLN A 66 2.90 -20.04 -19.44
C GLN A 66 2.25 -19.75 -18.08
N LYS A 67 3.07 -19.72 -17.02
CA LYS A 67 2.62 -19.29 -15.69
C LYS A 67 2.21 -17.82 -15.73
N GLY A 68 1.08 -17.49 -15.09
CA GLY A 68 0.55 -16.13 -15.04
C GLY A 68 -0.56 -15.99 -13.99
N LEU A 69 -1.27 -14.86 -13.99
CA LEU A 69 -2.42 -14.68 -13.10
C LEU A 69 -3.65 -15.43 -13.62
N PHE A 70 -4.35 -16.11 -12.71
CA PHE A 70 -5.66 -16.74 -12.97
C PHE A 70 -6.71 -16.06 -12.09
N SER A 71 -7.79 -15.57 -12.71
CA SER A 71 -8.99 -15.18 -11.98
C SER A 71 -10.07 -16.24 -12.19
N SER A 72 -10.52 -16.88 -11.12
CA SER A 72 -11.64 -17.81 -11.18
C SER A 72 -12.95 -17.03 -11.29
N VAL A 73 -13.39 -16.72 -12.51
CA VAL A 73 -14.76 -16.24 -12.72
C VAL A 73 -15.66 -17.45 -12.90
N ALA A 74 -16.21 -17.95 -11.80
CA ALA A 74 -17.27 -18.96 -11.89
C ALA A 74 -18.53 -18.33 -12.50
N PRO A 75 -19.09 -18.86 -13.61
CA PRO A 75 -20.31 -18.31 -14.18
C PRO A 75 -21.47 -18.48 -13.19
N ARG A 76 -22.09 -17.37 -12.78
CA ARG A 76 -23.26 -17.32 -11.86
C ARG A 76 -24.42 -18.24 -12.28
N THR A 77 -24.43 -18.66 -13.54
CA THR A 77 -25.45 -19.52 -14.14
C THR A 77 -25.24 -21.02 -13.91
N ALA A 78 -24.03 -21.47 -13.52
CA ALA A 78 -23.75 -22.89 -13.28
C ALA A 78 -24.51 -23.42 -12.06
N ARG A 79 -24.56 -22.64 -10.98
CA ARG A 79 -25.27 -22.99 -9.74
C ARG A 79 -26.78 -23.09 -9.94
N LEU A 80 -27.34 -22.19 -10.76
CA LEU A 80 -28.79 -22.12 -11.01
C LEU A 80 -29.27 -23.31 -11.87
N LYS A 81 -28.53 -23.68 -12.92
CA LYS A 81 -28.90 -24.80 -13.80
C LYS A 81 -28.95 -26.14 -13.08
N HIS A 82 -28.01 -26.39 -12.17
CA HIS A 82 -27.99 -27.62 -11.38
C HIS A 82 -29.21 -27.71 -10.44
N TRP A 83 -29.52 -26.62 -9.73
CA TRP A 83 -30.68 -26.54 -8.83
C TRP A 83 -32.01 -26.75 -9.58
N GLN A 84 -32.14 -26.16 -10.77
CA GLN A 84 -33.36 -26.26 -11.58
C GLN A 84 -33.59 -27.68 -12.14
N ARG A 85 -32.52 -28.44 -12.44
CA ARG A 85 -32.62 -29.87 -12.80
C ARG A 85 -33.07 -30.71 -11.61
N HIS A 86 -32.53 -30.44 -10.42
CA HIS A 86 -32.87 -31.16 -9.20
C HIS A 86 -34.35 -30.97 -8.81
N GLN A 87 -34.87 -29.75 -8.92
CA GLN A 87 -36.30 -29.49 -8.71
C GLN A 87 -37.21 -30.23 -9.70
N LYS A 88 -36.75 -30.45 -10.94
CA LYS A 88 -37.52 -31.16 -11.96
C LYS A 88 -37.57 -32.66 -11.70
N LEU A 89 -36.52 -33.23 -11.10
CA LEU A 89 -36.47 -34.63 -10.68
C LEU A 89 -37.37 -34.89 -9.47
N LEU A 90 -37.50 -33.93 -8.56
CA LEU A 90 -38.34 -34.04 -7.36
C LEU A 90 -39.85 -33.89 -7.64
N ARG A 91 -40.25 -33.56 -8.87
CA ARG A 91 -41.67 -33.40 -9.27
C ARG A 91 -42.16 -34.49 -10.24
N ARG A 92 -41.41 -35.59 -10.38
CA ARG A 92 -41.79 -36.80 -11.12
C ARG A 92 -42.13 -37.91 -10.13
#